data_AF-A0A7X6R408-F1
#
_entry.id   AF-A0A7X6R408-F1
#
_cell.length_a   1.000
_cell.length_b   1.000
_cell.length_c   1.000
_cell.angle_alpha   90.00
_cell.angle_beta   90.00
_cell.angle_gamma   90.00
#
_symmetry.space_group_name_H-M   'P 1'
#
loop_
_entity.id
_entity.type
_entity.pdbx_description
1 polymer ?
#
loop_
_entity_poly.entity_id
_entity_poly.type
_entity_poly.pdbx_seq_one_letter_code
_entity_poly.pdbx_strand_id
1 'polypeptide(L)'
;MVTTEPELATPPVPQWFAELFAHRRWVRRSLPFPHVYARDVFVPEFYQRLADEFERLRGERPGLFAAVSDGYSADGIRFSDLRGGPLAVFASREWHDLVARLGGVEATGDVEGSIHHHGPGSPFGWPHNDLNPAWFPGPPPGPGEVRLPDGTVHTKTGARDPGVAARETVRAVAVLFYLGNPRWEPGDGGETALYEHVGDGAELPSVALVPPLDNSLVLFEVTPRSWHTFAGNNLRDRNSVVMWVHRTKADAERRWGGDKIVHW
;
A
#
# COMPACT_ATOMS: atom_id res chain seq x y z
N MET A 1 -8.82 20.20 40.83
CA MET A 1 -7.89 19.08 40.53
C MET A 1 -8.20 18.63 39.12
N VAL A 2 -7.34 18.98 38.16
CA VAL A 2 -7.42 18.51 36.78
C VAL A 2 -6.51 17.30 36.70
N THR A 3 -7.09 16.11 36.57
CA THR A 3 -6.35 14.88 36.29
C THR A 3 -5.91 14.93 34.84
N THR A 4 -4.63 15.21 34.62
CA THR A 4 -3.95 14.94 33.35
C THR A 4 -3.93 13.43 33.15
N GLU A 5 -4.65 12.94 32.13
CA GLU A 5 -4.50 11.57 31.65
C GLU A 5 -3.04 11.30 31.28
N PRO A 6 -2.50 10.11 31.56
CA PRO A 6 -1.15 9.76 31.14
C PRO A 6 -1.16 9.64 29.62
N GLU A 7 -0.48 10.56 28.96
CA GLU A 7 -0.09 10.45 27.55
C GLU A 7 0.60 9.09 27.39
N LEU A 8 -0.07 8.15 26.71
CA LEU A 8 0.47 6.81 26.47
C LEU A 8 1.78 6.99 25.71
N ALA A 9 2.89 6.85 26.43
CA ALA A 9 4.23 6.97 25.88
C ALA A 9 4.35 6.00 24.70
N THR A 10 4.51 6.56 23.50
CA THR A 10 4.70 5.77 22.30
C THR A 10 5.98 4.94 22.47
N PRO A 11 5.94 3.60 22.29
CA PRO A 11 7.14 2.79 22.41
C PRO A 11 8.21 3.32 21.44
N PRO A 12 9.48 3.38 21.87
CA PRO A 12 10.55 3.92 21.04
C PRO A 12 10.68 3.10 19.76
N VAL A 13 10.78 3.79 18.62
CA VAL A 13 11.05 3.15 17.33
C VAL A 13 12.41 2.43 17.42
N PRO A 14 12.52 1.15 17.07
CA PRO A 14 13.78 0.44 17.09
C PRO A 14 14.85 1.15 16.26
N GLN A 15 16.07 1.25 16.79
CA GLN A 15 17.16 1.98 16.14
C GLN A 15 17.44 1.47 14.73
N TRP A 16 17.47 0.14 14.55
CA TRP A 16 17.72 -0.49 13.26
C TRP A 16 16.73 -0.03 12.17
N PHE A 17 15.46 0.20 12.55
CA PHE A 17 14.42 0.63 11.62
C PHE A 17 14.53 2.12 11.32
N ALA A 18 14.81 2.92 12.35
CA ALA A 18 15.03 4.35 12.19
C ALA A 18 16.24 4.68 11.29
N GLU A 19 17.27 3.84 11.31
CA GLU A 19 18.48 3.96 10.49
C GLU A 19 18.25 3.64 9.01
N LEU A 20 17.11 3.04 8.64
CA LEU A 20 16.80 2.76 7.23
C LEU A 20 16.40 4.03 6.45
N PHE A 21 15.94 5.09 7.12
CA PHE A 21 15.35 6.25 6.46
C PHE A 21 16.37 7.36 6.19
N ALA A 22 16.39 7.90 4.97
CA ALA A 22 17.30 9.02 4.66
C ALA A 22 16.88 10.30 5.37
N HIS A 23 15.58 10.48 5.60
CA HIS A 23 15.02 11.69 6.20
C HIS A 23 13.86 11.36 7.14
N ARG A 24 13.68 12.24 8.15
CA ARG A 24 12.58 12.15 9.14
C ARG A 24 11.40 13.07 8.83
N ARG A 25 11.37 13.68 7.65
CA ARG A 25 10.35 14.67 7.26
C ARG A 25 9.76 14.30 5.90
N TRP A 26 8.50 13.90 5.91
CA TRP A 26 7.73 13.62 4.69
C TRP A 26 6.66 14.70 4.51
N VAL A 27 6.32 15.00 3.26
CA VAL A 27 5.43 16.11 2.93
C VAL A 27 3.99 15.61 2.90
N ARG A 28 3.16 16.13 3.81
CA ARG A 28 1.70 15.95 3.74
C ARG A 28 1.10 17.01 2.82
N ARG A 29 0.31 16.56 1.85
CA ARG A 29 -0.48 17.38 0.92
C ARG A 29 -1.96 17.23 1.26
N SER A 30 -2.72 18.30 1.09
CA SER A 30 -4.16 18.31 1.38
C SER A 30 -5.05 18.09 0.16
N LEU A 31 -4.53 18.37 -1.04
CA LEU A 31 -5.23 18.23 -2.32
C LEU A 31 -4.49 17.22 -3.20
N PRO A 32 -5.20 16.41 -4.03
CA PRO A 32 -6.66 16.43 -4.22
C PRO A 32 -7.45 15.81 -3.06
N PHE A 33 -6.78 15.01 -2.24
CA PHE A 33 -7.20 14.59 -0.90
C PHE A 33 -5.95 14.46 -0.01
N PRO A 34 -6.11 14.34 1.32
CA PRO A 34 -4.98 14.18 2.22
C PRO A 34 -4.11 12.97 1.87
N HIS A 35 -2.86 13.23 1.50
CA HIS A 35 -1.87 12.19 1.20
C HIS A 35 -0.47 12.66 1.61
N VAL A 36 0.44 11.71 1.74
CA VAL A 36 1.86 11.94 1.96
C VAL A 36 2.60 11.61 0.68
N TYR A 37 3.52 12.48 0.28
CA TYR A 37 4.52 12.21 -0.73
C TYR A 37 5.91 12.37 -0.13
N ALA A 38 6.77 11.38 -0.36
CA ALA A 38 8.14 11.38 0.11
C ALA A 38 9.08 10.94 -1.01
N ARG A 39 10.26 11.56 -1.06
CA ARG A 39 11.39 11.14 -1.88
C ARG A 39 12.54 10.77 -0.98
N ASP A 40 13.42 9.93 -1.51
CA ASP A 40 14.61 9.46 -0.80
C ASP A 40 14.17 8.86 0.54
N VAL A 41 13.17 7.98 0.49
CA VAL A 41 12.54 7.40 1.69
C VAL A 41 13.59 6.65 2.49
N PHE A 42 14.30 5.74 1.83
CA PHE A 42 15.37 4.95 2.44
C PHE A 42 16.74 5.55 2.13
N VAL A 43 17.71 5.32 3.02
CA VAL A 43 19.12 5.65 2.74
C VAL A 43 19.58 4.92 1.48
N PRO A 44 20.47 5.51 0.66
CA PRO A 44 20.87 4.94 -0.63
C PRO A 44 21.33 3.48 -0.55
N GLU A 45 22.05 3.12 0.51
CA GLU A 45 22.58 1.78 0.71
C GLU A 45 21.47 0.75 0.93
N PHE A 46 20.43 1.10 1.70
CA PHE A 46 19.31 0.20 1.92
C PHE A 46 18.39 0.16 0.70
N TYR A 47 18.17 1.29 0.04
CA TYR A 47 17.42 1.33 -1.21
C TYR A 47 18.05 0.43 -2.29
N GLN A 48 19.37 0.46 -2.45
CA GLN A 48 20.07 -0.42 -3.40
C GLN A 48 19.79 -1.90 -3.10
N ARG A 49 19.78 -2.30 -1.81
CA ARG A 49 19.45 -3.67 -1.41
C ARG A 49 18.01 -4.06 -1.75
N LEU A 50 17.06 -3.13 -1.71
CA LEU A 50 15.68 -3.37 -2.15
C LEU A 50 15.60 -3.58 -3.66
N ALA A 51 16.30 -2.73 -4.42
CA ALA A 51 16.36 -2.82 -5.88
C ALA A 51 17.05 -4.10 -6.35
N ASP A 52 18.20 -4.45 -5.77
CA ASP A 52 18.95 -5.67 -6.09
C ASP A 52 18.13 -6.93 -5.78
N GLU A 53 17.41 -6.95 -4.65
CA GLU A 53 16.54 -8.07 -4.31
C GLU A 53 15.37 -8.18 -5.32
N PHE A 54 14.77 -7.07 -5.72
CA PHE A 54 13.72 -7.07 -6.74
C PHE A 54 14.22 -7.63 -8.09
N GLU A 55 15.36 -7.15 -8.58
CA GLU A 55 15.97 -7.64 -9.83
C GLU A 55 16.35 -9.12 -9.74
N ARG A 56 16.92 -9.55 -8.61
CA ARG A 56 17.21 -10.95 -8.35
C ARG A 56 15.96 -11.81 -8.43
N LEU A 57 14.84 -11.37 -7.84
CA LEU A 57 13.57 -12.09 -7.91
C LEU A 57 13.02 -12.19 -9.33
N ARG A 58 13.13 -11.11 -10.13
CA ARG A 58 12.74 -11.14 -11.55
C ARG A 58 13.58 -12.13 -12.35
N GLY A 59 14.89 -12.18 -12.12
CA GLY A 59 15.81 -13.06 -12.85
C GLY A 59 15.75 -14.52 -12.42
N GLU A 60 15.76 -14.79 -11.12
CA GLU A 60 15.88 -16.16 -10.58
C GLU A 60 14.52 -16.83 -10.36
N ARG A 61 13.47 -16.05 -10.09
CA ARG A 61 12.12 -16.56 -9.78
C ARG A 61 11.03 -15.89 -10.60
N PRO A 62 11.15 -15.81 -11.94
CA PRO A 62 10.16 -15.14 -12.79
C PRO A 62 8.75 -15.76 -12.65
N GLY A 63 8.65 -17.06 -12.36
CA GLY A 63 7.37 -17.75 -12.16
C GLY A 63 6.58 -17.32 -10.90
N LEU A 64 7.16 -16.48 -10.03
CA LEU A 64 6.43 -15.88 -8.91
C LEU A 64 5.66 -14.62 -9.33
N PHE A 65 5.96 -14.04 -10.49
CA PHE A 65 5.21 -12.93 -11.05
C PHE A 65 4.01 -13.48 -11.81
N ALA A 66 2.82 -13.20 -11.29
CA ALA A 66 1.56 -13.59 -11.91
C ALA A 66 0.62 -12.39 -11.96
N ALA A 67 -0.36 -12.43 -12.86
CA ALA A 67 -1.39 -11.40 -12.98
C ALA A 67 -2.01 -11.09 -11.60
N VAL A 68 -1.99 -9.82 -11.21
CA VAL A 68 -2.47 -9.38 -9.88
C VAL A 68 -3.98 -9.52 -9.76
N SER A 69 -4.72 -9.28 -10.84
CA SER A 69 -6.17 -9.40 -10.91
C SER A 69 -6.64 -9.47 -12.36
N ASP A 70 -7.79 -10.09 -12.59
CA ASP A 70 -8.45 -10.06 -13.90
C ASP A 70 -8.70 -8.60 -14.33
N GLY A 71 -8.34 -8.29 -15.58
CA GLY A 71 -8.51 -6.95 -16.14
C GLY A 71 -7.54 -5.88 -15.60
N TYR A 72 -6.52 -6.28 -14.83
CA TYR A 72 -5.47 -5.39 -14.33
C TYR A 72 -4.14 -5.67 -15.04
N SER A 73 -3.45 -4.62 -15.48
CA SER A 73 -2.26 -4.71 -16.35
C SER A 73 -0.94 -4.96 -15.60
N ALA A 74 -0.99 -5.39 -14.35
CA ALA A 74 0.20 -5.69 -13.56
C ALA A 74 0.37 -7.19 -13.33
N ASP A 75 1.61 -7.64 -13.42
CA ASP A 75 2.06 -8.86 -12.77
C ASP A 75 2.65 -8.54 -11.41
N GLY A 76 2.59 -9.48 -10.47
CA GLY A 76 3.11 -9.22 -9.14
C GLY A 76 3.44 -10.45 -8.32
N ILE A 77 4.18 -10.18 -7.24
CA ILE A 77 4.61 -11.14 -6.23
C ILE A 77 4.08 -10.70 -4.87
N ARG A 78 3.38 -11.60 -4.17
CA ARG A 78 2.74 -11.29 -2.88
C ARG A 78 3.78 -11.23 -1.77
N PHE A 79 3.54 -10.41 -0.76
CA PHE A 79 4.40 -10.32 0.42
C PHE A 79 4.60 -11.66 1.14
N SER A 80 3.58 -12.54 1.14
CA SER A 80 3.66 -13.88 1.69
C SER A 80 4.80 -14.72 1.07
N ASP A 81 5.16 -14.41 -0.17
CA ASP A 81 6.17 -15.09 -0.99
C ASP A 81 7.55 -14.38 -0.93
N LEU A 82 7.64 -13.23 -0.23
CA LEU A 82 8.84 -12.37 -0.11
C LEU A 82 9.59 -12.51 1.23
N ARG A 83 9.49 -13.67 1.89
CA ARG A 83 10.07 -13.86 3.23
C ARG A 83 11.61 -13.91 3.19
N GLY A 84 12.25 -13.22 4.13
CA GLY A 84 13.68 -13.39 4.45
C GLY A 84 14.67 -12.47 3.71
N GLY A 85 14.20 -11.47 2.96
CA GLY A 85 15.06 -10.49 2.26
C GLY A 85 14.80 -9.04 2.67
N PRO A 86 15.50 -8.07 2.08
CA PRO A 86 15.29 -6.63 2.32
C PRO A 86 13.83 -6.18 2.14
N LEU A 87 13.12 -6.76 1.17
CA LEU A 87 11.70 -6.49 0.88
C LEU A 87 10.77 -6.89 2.03
N ALA A 88 11.20 -7.74 2.96
CA ALA A 88 10.41 -8.11 4.14
C ALA A 88 10.14 -6.91 5.06
N VAL A 89 10.86 -5.79 4.91
CA VAL A 89 10.59 -4.55 5.64
C VAL A 89 9.13 -4.09 5.46
N PHE A 90 8.54 -4.26 4.27
CA PHE A 90 7.17 -3.85 3.99
C PHE A 90 6.11 -4.70 4.69
N ALA A 91 6.50 -5.87 5.22
CA ALA A 91 5.68 -6.74 6.05
C ALA A 91 6.09 -6.71 7.54
N SER A 92 7.02 -5.84 7.92
CA SER A 92 7.47 -5.70 9.30
C SER A 92 6.46 -4.95 10.15
N ARG A 93 6.51 -5.19 11.47
CA ARG A 93 5.65 -4.50 12.44
C ARG A 93 5.94 -3.00 12.50
N GLU A 94 7.21 -2.64 12.44
CA GLU A 94 7.67 -1.25 12.51
C GLU A 94 7.18 -0.45 11.30
N TRP A 95 7.21 -1.05 10.10
CA TRP A 95 6.66 -0.45 8.90
C TRP A 95 5.14 -0.30 8.97
N HIS A 96 4.43 -1.36 9.38
CA HIS A 96 2.99 -1.30 9.62
C HIS A 96 2.62 -0.14 10.56
N ASP A 97 3.28 -0.01 11.70
CA ASP A 97 2.98 1.01 12.70
C ASP A 97 3.34 2.43 12.24
N LEU A 98 4.39 2.57 11.41
CA LEU A 98 4.69 3.85 10.76
C LEU A 98 3.57 4.25 9.81
N VAL A 99 3.13 3.34 8.94
CA VAL A 99 2.06 3.58 7.95
C VAL A 99 0.74 3.90 8.64
N ALA A 100 0.35 3.12 9.66
CA ALA A 100 -0.87 3.37 10.43
C ALA A 100 -0.86 4.75 11.11
N ARG A 101 0.28 5.14 11.70
CA ARG A 101 0.43 6.47 12.34
C ARG A 101 0.37 7.61 11.33
N LEU A 102 1.01 7.48 10.17
CA LEU A 102 0.95 8.49 9.11
C LEU A 102 -0.47 8.65 8.53
N GLY A 103 -1.21 7.55 8.42
CA GLY A 103 -2.62 7.56 8.05
C GLY A 103 -3.58 7.99 9.16
N GLY A 104 -3.10 8.08 10.42
CA GLY A 104 -3.94 8.42 11.58
C GLY A 104 -5.00 7.35 11.88
N VAL A 105 -4.67 6.07 11.72
CA VAL A 105 -5.61 4.95 11.87
C VAL A 105 -5.22 4.01 13.01
N GLU A 106 -6.22 3.56 13.75
CA GLU A 106 -6.11 2.39 14.63
C GLU A 106 -6.17 1.11 13.79
N ALA A 107 -5.00 0.57 13.45
CA ALA A 107 -4.87 -0.56 12.54
C ALA A 107 -4.96 -1.92 13.25
N THR A 108 -5.40 -2.95 12.53
CA THR A 108 -5.62 -4.31 13.06
C THR A 108 -4.34 -5.14 13.17
N GLY A 109 -3.23 -4.71 12.59
CA GLY A 109 -2.02 -5.54 12.43
C GLY A 109 -2.05 -6.43 11.18
N ASP A 110 -3.14 -6.43 10.42
CA ASP A 110 -3.18 -7.13 9.13
C ASP A 110 -2.56 -6.27 8.03
N VAL A 111 -1.81 -6.92 7.16
CA VAL A 111 -1.17 -6.32 5.98
C VAL A 111 -1.46 -7.15 4.76
N GLU A 112 -1.99 -6.51 3.72
CA GLU A 112 -2.10 -7.05 2.38
C GLU A 112 -1.10 -6.30 1.48
N GLY A 113 -0.37 -7.00 0.62
CA GLY A 113 0.53 -6.32 -0.30
C GLY A 113 1.27 -7.22 -1.27
N SER A 114 1.76 -6.60 -2.33
CA SER A 114 2.52 -7.21 -3.41
C SER A 114 3.45 -6.21 -4.05
N ILE A 115 4.48 -6.70 -4.74
CA ILE A 115 5.20 -5.89 -5.72
C ILE A 115 4.45 -6.02 -7.05
N HIS A 116 4.16 -4.90 -7.68
CA HIS A 116 3.51 -4.82 -8.99
C HIS A 116 4.54 -4.37 -10.02
N HIS A 117 4.53 -5.03 -11.16
CA HIS A 117 5.27 -4.71 -12.36
C HIS A 117 4.30 -4.40 -13.50
N HIS A 118 4.40 -3.19 -14.05
CA HIS A 118 3.77 -2.81 -15.30
C HIS A 118 4.86 -2.70 -16.38
N GLY A 119 4.77 -3.55 -17.41
CA GLY A 119 5.65 -3.47 -18.57
C GLY A 119 5.34 -2.24 -19.44
N PRO A 120 6.20 -1.88 -20.41
CA PRO A 120 5.98 -0.72 -21.27
C PRO A 120 4.67 -0.83 -22.06
N GLY A 121 3.98 0.30 -22.22
CA GLY A 121 2.70 0.38 -22.93
C GLY A 121 1.52 -0.21 -22.15
N SER A 122 1.65 -0.42 -20.83
CA SER A 122 0.53 -0.92 -20.03
C SER A 122 -0.65 0.04 -20.10
N PRO A 123 -1.89 -0.45 -20.28
CA PRO A 123 -3.06 0.39 -20.41
C PRO A 123 -3.36 1.15 -19.11
N PHE A 124 -4.15 2.22 -19.27
CA PHE A 124 -4.70 2.99 -18.16
C PHE A 124 -5.50 2.09 -17.22
N GLY A 125 -5.29 2.24 -15.91
CA GLY A 125 -6.06 1.52 -14.89
C GLY A 125 -7.42 2.15 -14.64
N TRP A 126 -8.29 1.42 -13.98
CA TRP A 126 -9.62 1.90 -13.59
C TRP A 126 -9.54 2.79 -12.34
N PRO A 127 -10.10 4.01 -12.33
CA PRO A 127 -10.21 4.81 -11.11
C PRO A 127 -10.97 4.06 -10.00
N HIS A 128 -10.38 4.00 -8.81
CA HIS A 128 -10.95 3.36 -7.63
C HIS A 128 -10.50 4.09 -6.36
N ASN A 129 -11.14 3.82 -5.23
CA ASN A 129 -10.82 4.48 -3.95
C ASN A 129 -10.21 3.55 -2.89
N ASP A 130 -10.05 2.26 -3.21
CA ASP A 130 -9.54 1.19 -2.34
C ASP A 130 -10.37 0.88 -1.07
N LEU A 131 -11.54 1.51 -0.88
CA LEU A 131 -12.39 1.27 0.29
C LEU A 131 -13.13 -0.06 0.16
N ASN A 132 -12.37 -1.14 0.24
CA ASN A 132 -12.81 -2.50 0.04
C ASN A 132 -12.64 -3.34 1.31
N PRO A 133 -13.49 -4.35 1.51
CA PRO A 133 -13.28 -5.33 2.56
C PRO A 133 -12.13 -6.26 2.20
N ALA A 134 -11.48 -6.80 3.23
CA ALA A 134 -10.47 -7.84 3.09
C ALA A 134 -10.60 -8.85 4.22
N TRP A 135 -10.39 -10.14 3.91
CA TRP A 135 -10.57 -11.23 4.88
C TRP A 135 -9.25 -11.88 5.26
N PHE A 136 -9.05 -12.06 6.57
CA PHE A 136 -7.87 -12.69 7.16
C PHE A 136 -8.26 -13.87 8.06
N PRO A 137 -7.42 -14.92 8.17
CA PRO A 137 -7.71 -16.04 9.05
C PRO A 137 -7.56 -15.66 10.52
N GLY A 138 -8.38 -16.25 11.39
CA GLY A 138 -8.16 -16.25 12.84
C GLY A 138 -8.39 -14.92 13.59
N PRO A 139 -8.09 -14.89 14.90
CA PRO A 139 -8.28 -13.71 15.75
C PRO A 139 -7.28 -12.60 15.39
N PRO A 140 -7.56 -11.30 15.64
CA PRO A 140 -6.64 -10.21 15.33
C PRO A 140 -5.18 -10.47 15.79
N PRO A 141 -4.17 -10.04 15.00
CA PRO A 141 -2.77 -10.09 15.41
C PRO A 141 -2.50 -9.40 16.75
N GLY A 142 -1.52 -9.90 17.50
CA GLY A 142 -1.08 -9.26 18.74
C GLY A 142 -0.36 -7.91 18.53
N PRO A 143 -0.08 -7.14 19.60
CA PRO A 143 0.54 -5.81 19.51
C PRO A 143 1.95 -5.74 18.91
N GLY A 144 2.64 -6.87 18.74
CA GLY A 144 3.95 -6.95 18.07
C GLY A 144 3.92 -7.75 16.77
N GLU A 145 2.74 -8.17 16.33
CA GLU A 145 2.58 -9.08 15.21
C GLU A 145 2.03 -8.36 13.98
N VAL A 146 2.38 -8.91 12.83
CA VAL A 146 1.74 -8.61 11.54
C VAL A 146 1.21 -9.91 10.96
N ARG A 147 0.03 -9.87 10.35
CA ARG A 147 -0.51 -11.00 9.59
C ARG A 147 -0.63 -10.67 8.11
N LEU A 148 -0.06 -11.56 7.30
CA LEU A 148 -0.21 -11.58 5.85
C LEU A 148 -1.28 -12.61 5.46
N PRO A 149 -1.89 -12.50 4.27
CA PRO A 149 -2.67 -13.60 3.68
C PRO A 149 -1.82 -14.87 3.58
N ASP A 150 -2.41 -16.02 3.92
CA ASP A 150 -1.72 -17.33 3.92
C ASP A 150 -2.34 -18.38 2.99
N GLY A 151 -3.40 -18.00 2.27
CA GLY A 151 -4.11 -18.88 1.33
C GLY A 151 -5.27 -19.68 1.94
N THR A 152 -5.40 -19.76 3.26
CA THR A 152 -6.52 -20.47 3.94
C THR A 152 -7.83 -19.68 3.90
N VAL A 153 -7.74 -18.37 3.65
CA VAL A 153 -8.85 -17.44 3.45
C VAL A 153 -8.56 -16.60 2.21
N HIS A 154 -9.50 -16.59 1.27
CA HIS A 154 -9.44 -15.76 0.08
C HIS A 154 -9.68 -14.30 0.43
N THR A 155 -8.65 -13.46 0.27
CA THR A 155 -8.61 -12.09 0.77
C THR A 155 -9.71 -11.19 0.22
N LYS A 156 -10.28 -11.46 -0.96
CA LYS A 156 -11.35 -10.65 -1.57
C LYS A 156 -12.77 -11.16 -1.32
N THR A 157 -12.95 -12.43 -0.95
CA THR A 157 -14.29 -13.05 -0.90
C THR A 157 -14.62 -13.68 0.44
N GLY A 158 -13.61 -13.89 1.30
CA GLY A 158 -13.78 -14.60 2.57
C GLY A 158 -14.08 -16.09 2.42
N ALA A 159 -14.02 -16.63 1.19
CA ALA A 159 -14.02 -18.08 0.96
C ALA A 159 -12.83 -18.69 1.72
N ARG A 160 -13.03 -19.84 2.35
CA ARG A 160 -12.07 -20.38 3.32
C ARG A 160 -12.15 -21.88 3.46
N ASP A 161 -11.06 -22.45 3.95
CA ASP A 161 -10.98 -23.87 4.23
C ASP A 161 -11.92 -24.28 5.39
N PRO A 162 -12.38 -25.55 5.42
CA PRO A 162 -13.22 -26.05 6.50
C PRO A 162 -12.58 -25.85 7.88
N GLY A 163 -13.34 -25.29 8.82
CA GLY A 163 -12.88 -25.03 10.18
C GLY A 163 -12.03 -23.75 10.35
N VAL A 164 -11.69 -23.05 9.27
CA VAL A 164 -10.99 -21.76 9.34
C VAL A 164 -11.99 -20.63 9.53
N ALA A 165 -11.75 -19.77 10.53
CA ALA A 165 -12.51 -18.54 10.71
C ALA A 165 -11.94 -17.44 9.81
N ALA A 166 -12.80 -16.79 9.00
CA ALA A 166 -12.44 -15.62 8.22
C ALA A 166 -12.96 -14.35 8.90
N ARG A 167 -12.04 -13.48 9.30
CA ARG A 167 -12.33 -12.18 9.88
C ARG A 167 -12.32 -11.12 8.79
N GLU A 168 -13.43 -10.41 8.66
CA GLU A 168 -13.57 -9.27 7.76
C GLU A 168 -12.91 -8.02 8.37
N THR A 169 -12.12 -7.35 7.55
CA THR A 169 -11.46 -6.06 7.82
C THR A 169 -11.72 -5.12 6.65
N VAL A 170 -11.31 -3.86 6.75
CA VAL A 170 -11.41 -2.88 5.66
C VAL A 170 -10.04 -2.26 5.45
N ARG A 171 -9.63 -2.07 4.18
CA ARG A 171 -8.40 -1.36 3.85
C ARG A 171 -8.43 0.04 4.43
N ALA A 172 -7.34 0.47 5.05
CA ALA A 172 -7.33 1.68 5.87
C ALA A 172 -6.34 2.74 5.42
N VAL A 173 -5.13 2.32 5.03
CA VAL A 173 -4.09 3.19 4.47
C VAL A 173 -3.47 2.44 3.32
N ALA A 174 -3.41 3.06 2.15
CA ALA A 174 -2.75 2.53 0.97
C ALA A 174 -1.35 3.12 0.87
N VAL A 175 -0.40 2.33 0.38
CA VAL A 175 0.98 2.74 0.13
C VAL A 175 1.39 2.25 -1.25
N LEU A 176 1.98 3.16 -2.03
CA LEU A 176 2.73 2.84 -3.23
C LEU A 176 4.16 3.34 -3.03
N PHE A 177 5.12 2.43 -3.02
CA PHE A 177 6.55 2.72 -2.96
C PHE A 177 7.22 2.27 -4.26
N TYR A 178 7.88 3.19 -4.95
CA TYR A 178 8.45 2.98 -6.27
C TYR A 178 9.92 2.52 -6.15
N LEU A 179 10.25 1.42 -6.84
CA LEU A 179 11.56 0.77 -6.79
C LEU A 179 11.94 0.15 -8.13
N GLY A 180 13.20 0.20 -8.53
CA GLY A 180 13.65 -0.41 -9.78
C GLY A 180 12.99 0.20 -11.03
N ASN A 181 12.70 1.50 -11.00
CA ASN A 181 12.16 2.23 -12.14
C ASN A 181 13.31 2.89 -12.92
N PRO A 182 13.55 2.48 -14.18
CA PRO A 182 14.53 3.14 -15.03
C PRO A 182 14.27 4.65 -15.08
N ARG A 183 15.33 5.46 -15.20
CA ARG A 183 15.32 6.95 -15.18
C ARG A 183 14.04 7.55 -15.81
N TRP A 184 13.02 7.73 -14.98
CA TRP A 184 11.74 8.26 -15.40
C TRP A 184 11.86 9.76 -15.63
N GLU A 185 11.28 10.23 -16.71
CA GLU A 185 11.24 11.63 -17.09
C GLU A 185 9.80 12.09 -17.34
N PRO A 186 9.49 13.38 -17.12
CA PRO A 186 8.16 13.92 -17.45
C PRO A 186 7.76 13.61 -18.90
N GLY A 187 6.59 12.99 -19.05
CA GLY A 187 6.07 12.53 -20.35
C GLY A 187 6.28 11.03 -20.62
N ASP A 188 7.04 10.32 -19.79
CA ASP A 188 7.18 8.86 -19.90
C ASP A 188 5.91 8.09 -19.53
N GLY A 189 4.91 8.72 -18.91
CA GLY A 189 3.71 8.04 -18.43
C GLY A 189 3.96 7.19 -17.17
N GLY A 190 2.97 6.41 -16.76
CA GLY A 190 3.07 5.49 -15.62
C GLY A 190 2.97 6.13 -14.23
N GLU A 191 2.59 7.41 -14.16
CA GLU A 191 2.29 8.09 -12.92
C GLU A 191 1.14 7.43 -12.16
N THR A 192 1.07 7.68 -10.85
CA THR A 192 -0.16 7.46 -10.10
C THR A 192 -0.98 8.73 -10.15
N ALA A 193 -2.13 8.66 -10.81
CA ALA A 193 -3.07 9.76 -10.90
C ALA A 193 -3.97 9.76 -9.65
N LEU A 194 -4.04 10.89 -8.97
CA LEU A 194 -4.91 11.16 -7.83
C LEU A 194 -6.00 12.14 -8.25
N TYR A 195 -7.25 11.83 -7.92
CA TYR A 195 -8.43 12.60 -8.33
C TYR A 195 -9.12 13.23 -7.13
N GLU A 196 -9.63 14.45 -7.30
CA GLU A 196 -10.45 15.11 -6.28
C GLU A 196 -11.82 14.45 -6.14
N HIS A 197 -12.41 14.03 -7.25
CA HIS A 197 -13.68 13.30 -7.32
C HIS A 197 -13.79 12.57 -8.65
N VAL A 198 -14.34 11.37 -8.68
CA VAL A 198 -14.74 10.71 -9.93
C VAL A 198 -16.26 10.79 -9.99
N GLY A 199 -16.79 11.70 -10.81
CA GLY A 199 -18.22 11.85 -11.05
C GLY A 199 -18.68 11.07 -12.28
N ASP A 200 -19.95 10.68 -12.32
CA ASP A 200 -20.55 10.06 -13.50
C ASP A 200 -20.61 11.08 -14.65
N GLY A 201 -19.73 10.94 -15.65
CA GLY A 201 -19.84 11.62 -16.94
C GLY A 201 -19.31 13.06 -17.03
N ALA A 202 -18.54 13.56 -16.07
CA ALA A 202 -17.87 14.86 -16.17
C ALA A 202 -16.42 14.73 -16.68
N GLU A 203 -15.88 15.81 -17.28
CA GLU A 203 -14.46 15.94 -17.64
C GLU A 203 -13.56 15.45 -16.50
N LEU A 204 -12.44 14.76 -16.84
CA LEU A 204 -11.51 14.29 -15.82
C LEU A 204 -11.15 15.46 -14.89
N PRO A 205 -11.39 15.32 -13.57
CA PRO A 205 -11.29 16.40 -12.59
C PRO A 205 -9.84 16.91 -12.50
N SER A 206 -9.58 17.86 -11.61
CA SER A 206 -8.20 18.18 -11.21
C SER A 206 -7.42 16.88 -10.89
N VAL A 207 -6.41 16.56 -11.71
CA VAL A 207 -5.56 15.37 -11.53
C VAL A 207 -4.21 15.80 -10.99
N ALA A 208 -3.82 15.24 -9.85
CA ALA A 208 -2.43 15.29 -9.41
C ALA A 208 -1.73 14.01 -9.88
N LEU A 209 -0.69 14.17 -10.70
CA LEU A 209 0.16 13.07 -11.16
C LEU A 209 1.36 12.92 -10.22
N VAL A 210 1.51 11.75 -9.62
CA VAL A 210 2.68 11.38 -8.82
C VAL A 210 3.63 10.57 -9.69
N PRO A 211 4.85 11.08 -9.97
CA PRO A 211 5.78 10.37 -10.82
C PRO A 211 6.33 9.12 -10.10
N PRO A 212 6.54 8.00 -10.81
CA PRO A 212 7.02 6.75 -10.23
C PRO A 212 8.55 6.77 -10.01
N LEU A 213 9.06 7.83 -9.38
CA LEU A 213 10.50 8.00 -9.16
C LEU A 213 11.02 6.97 -8.16
N ASP A 214 12.19 6.43 -8.42
CA ASP A 214 12.84 5.51 -7.49
C ASP A 214 13.01 6.09 -6.09
N ASN A 215 12.88 5.20 -5.09
CA ASN A 215 12.98 5.54 -3.68
C ASN A 215 11.99 6.61 -3.24
N SER A 216 10.81 6.66 -3.89
CA SER A 216 9.73 7.57 -3.54
C SER A 216 8.47 6.82 -3.14
N LEU A 217 7.61 7.49 -2.37
CA LEU A 217 6.42 6.92 -1.76
C LEU A 217 5.26 7.90 -1.89
N VAL A 218 4.09 7.35 -2.20
CA VAL A 218 2.80 7.98 -1.93
C VAL A 218 2.00 7.10 -0.96
N LEU A 219 1.40 7.74 0.04
CA LEU A 219 0.61 7.09 1.09
C LEU A 219 -0.63 7.93 1.40
N PHE A 220 -1.78 7.30 1.59
CA PHE A 220 -3.01 8.01 1.96
C PHE A 220 -3.98 7.14 2.75
N GLU A 221 -4.80 7.79 3.58
CA GLU A 221 -5.95 7.11 4.19
C GLU A 221 -6.92 6.68 3.09
N VAL A 222 -7.36 5.43 3.16
CA VAL A 222 -8.39 4.87 2.30
C VAL A 222 -9.75 5.39 2.78
N THR A 223 -10.45 6.11 1.89
CA THR A 223 -11.73 6.76 2.15
C THR A 223 -12.61 6.67 0.91
N PRO A 224 -13.91 7.03 0.98
CA PRO A 224 -14.76 7.09 -0.20
C PRO A 224 -14.29 8.12 -1.26
N ARG A 225 -13.31 8.97 -0.91
CA ARG A 225 -12.81 10.07 -1.74
C ARG A 225 -11.35 9.92 -2.17
N SER A 226 -10.63 8.88 -1.75
CA SER A 226 -9.23 8.64 -2.13
C SER A 226 -9.10 8.02 -3.52
N TRP A 227 -9.73 8.67 -4.51
CA TRP A 227 -9.79 8.19 -5.88
C TRP A 227 -8.43 8.27 -6.55
N HIS A 228 -7.96 7.16 -7.09
CA HIS A 228 -6.68 7.10 -7.77
C HIS A 228 -6.64 6.00 -8.83
N THR A 229 -5.62 6.03 -9.68
CA THR A 229 -5.34 4.96 -10.64
C THR A 229 -3.89 4.98 -11.10
N PHE A 230 -3.47 3.89 -11.73
CA PHE A 230 -2.28 3.85 -12.58
C PHE A 230 -2.58 4.54 -13.91
N ALA A 231 -1.82 5.59 -14.24
CA ALA A 231 -2.07 6.43 -15.41
C ALA A 231 -1.69 5.79 -16.76
N GLY A 232 -1.15 4.56 -16.76
CA GLY A 232 -0.85 3.83 -18.00
C GLY A 232 0.16 4.51 -18.91
N ASN A 233 0.24 4.00 -20.14
CA ASN A 233 1.07 4.52 -21.24
C ASN A 233 2.54 4.75 -20.86
N ASN A 234 3.05 3.95 -19.92
CA ASN A 234 4.42 4.02 -19.46
C ASN A 234 5.38 3.59 -20.58
N LEU A 235 6.38 4.42 -20.90
CA LEU A 235 7.40 4.10 -21.90
C LEU A 235 8.43 3.08 -21.41
N ARG A 236 8.56 2.93 -20.09
CA ARG A 236 9.52 2.05 -19.42
C ARG A 236 8.82 1.25 -18.33
N ASP A 237 9.48 0.20 -17.85
CA ASP A 237 9.00 -0.59 -16.72
C ASP A 237 8.63 0.32 -15.54
N ARG A 238 7.46 0.06 -14.96
CA ARG A 238 6.97 0.75 -13.76
C ARG A 238 6.66 -0.27 -12.67
N ASN A 239 7.47 -0.23 -11.65
CA ASN A 239 7.54 -1.15 -10.53
C ASN A 239 7.18 -0.39 -9.25
N SER A 240 6.35 -1.03 -8.42
CA SER A 240 6.10 -0.54 -7.06
C SER A 240 5.76 -1.66 -6.11
N VAL A 241 6.12 -1.48 -4.86
CA VAL A 241 5.42 -2.12 -3.75
C VAL A 241 4.05 -1.44 -3.60
N VAL A 242 2.98 -2.22 -3.61
CA VAL A 242 1.62 -1.79 -3.29
C VAL A 242 1.16 -2.54 -2.06
N MET A 243 0.68 -1.83 -1.04
CA MET A 243 0.21 -2.47 0.18
C MET A 243 -0.87 -1.67 0.89
N TRP A 244 -1.60 -2.37 1.75
CA TRP A 244 -2.60 -1.83 2.63
C TRP A 244 -2.37 -2.28 4.06
N VAL A 245 -2.51 -1.35 5.00
CA VAL A 245 -2.81 -1.68 6.40
C VAL A 245 -4.31 -1.61 6.59
N HIS A 246 -4.84 -2.40 7.52
CA HIS A 246 -6.28 -2.59 7.67
C HIS A 246 -6.82 -2.03 8.98
N ARG A 247 -8.11 -1.71 8.98
CA ARG A 247 -8.90 -1.32 10.16
C ARG A 247 -10.04 -2.31 10.36
N THR A 248 -10.69 -2.24 11.51
CA THR A 248 -11.90 -3.03 11.75
C THR A 248 -13.05 -2.53 10.85
N LYS A 249 -13.94 -3.45 10.45
CA LYS A 249 -15.18 -3.07 9.75
C LYS A 249 -16.02 -2.07 10.54
N ALA A 250 -16.15 -2.28 11.85
CA ALA A 250 -16.90 -1.39 12.72
C ALA A 250 -16.34 0.05 12.75
N ASP A 251 -15.01 0.24 12.68
CA ASP A 251 -14.44 1.59 12.53
C ASP A 251 -14.79 2.21 11.18
N ALA A 252 -14.64 1.45 10.09
CA ALA A 252 -14.97 1.93 8.75
C ALA A 252 -16.45 2.33 8.63
N GLU A 253 -17.38 1.49 9.13
CA GLU A 253 -18.82 1.75 9.14
C GLU A 253 -19.17 2.99 9.98
N ARG A 254 -18.59 3.11 11.18
CA ARG A 254 -18.79 4.28 12.04
C ARG A 254 -18.34 5.58 11.36
N ARG A 255 -17.23 5.53 10.64
CA ARG A 255 -16.66 6.71 9.98
C ARG A 255 -17.48 7.05 8.73
N TRP A 256 -17.61 6.11 7.79
CA TRP A 256 -18.06 6.40 6.42
C TRP A 256 -19.42 5.83 6.04
N GLY A 257 -20.02 4.97 6.88
CA GLY A 257 -21.21 4.20 6.55
C GLY A 257 -20.86 2.92 5.78
N GLY A 258 -21.59 1.83 6.09
CA GLY A 258 -21.34 0.52 5.46
C GLY A 258 -21.68 0.48 3.96
N ASP A 259 -22.60 1.33 3.50
CA ASP A 259 -22.97 1.48 2.09
C ASP A 259 -21.85 2.05 1.21
N LYS A 260 -20.80 2.61 1.82
CA LYS A 260 -19.63 3.13 1.10
C LYS A 260 -18.51 2.11 0.92
N ILE A 261 -18.59 0.97 1.60
CA ILE A 261 -17.61 -0.11 1.44
C ILE A 261 -17.94 -0.84 0.12
N VAL A 262 -17.02 -0.77 -0.84
CA VAL A 262 -17.21 -1.36 -2.17
C VAL A 262 -16.76 -2.82 -2.11
N HIS A 263 -17.66 -3.75 -2.40
CA HIS A 263 -17.32 -5.16 -2.52
C HIS A 263 -16.70 -5.45 -3.90
N TRP A 264 -15.79 -6.43 -3.93
CA TRP A 264 -15.03 -6.86 -5.11
C TRP A 264 -15.89 -7.48 -6.21
#